data_AF-A0A7J7K4K4-F1
#
_entry.id   AF-A0A7J7K4K4-F1
#
_cell.length_a   1.000
_cell.length_b   1.000
_cell.length_c   1.000
_cell.angle_alpha   90.00
_cell.angle_beta   90.00
_cell.angle_gamma   90.00
#
_symmetry.space_group_name_H-M   'P 1'
#
loop_
_entity.id
_entity.type
_entity.pdbx_description
1 polymer ?
#
loop_
_entity_poly.entity_id
_entity_poly.type
_entity_poly.pdbx_seq_one_letter_code
_entity_poly.pdbx_strand_id
1 'polypeptide(L)'
;MIFIICFKDFIQLWFIIKRLLFQSHYINMRNKCLSFALLCLTFGTIGAQVDEKCLSCLRQYENGPRNSCSHNFITKTSCGIYKISEPFWVACGRPGYSWGHCTTDSKCSADCLNAYFRRYASRCANMLKKPVSELTCADYVRLHHGPDGCGMSASLRHSRAITSCLWPANMFSS
;
A
#
# COMPACT_ATOMS: atom_id res chain seq x y z
N MET A 1 24.60 -72.24 19.75
CA MET A 1 23.28 -71.58 19.56
C MET A 1 23.09 -70.30 20.38
N ILE A 2 24.16 -69.66 20.89
CA ILE A 2 24.08 -68.49 21.80
C ILE A 2 24.36 -67.16 21.07
N PHE A 3 25.13 -67.19 19.97
CA PHE A 3 25.53 -65.98 19.23
C PHE A 3 24.40 -65.29 18.43
N ILE A 4 23.30 -65.98 18.11
CA ILE A 4 22.21 -65.43 17.27
C ILE A 4 21.26 -64.54 18.07
N ILE A 5 21.13 -64.77 19.38
CA ILE A 5 20.17 -64.04 20.23
C ILE A 5 20.64 -62.59 20.42
N CYS A 6 21.95 -62.36 20.59
CA CYS A 6 22.51 -61.04 20.84
C CYS A 6 22.39 -60.05 19.66
N PHE A 7 22.29 -60.56 18.42
CA PHE A 7 22.24 -59.71 17.23
C PHE A 7 20.83 -59.13 16.98
N LYS A 8 19.78 -59.87 17.35
CA LYS A 8 18.39 -59.46 17.13
C LYS A 8 17.99 -58.30 18.05
N ASP A 9 18.47 -58.31 19.28
CA ASP A 9 18.20 -57.25 20.26
C ASP A 9 18.95 -55.95 19.95
N PHE A 10 20.16 -56.04 19.38
CA PHE A 10 20.94 -54.87 18.97
C PHE A 10 20.29 -54.13 17.79
N ILE A 11 19.72 -54.87 16.85
CA ILE A 11 18.98 -54.30 15.72
C ILE A 11 17.71 -53.57 16.20
N GLN A 12 16.97 -54.17 17.15
CA GLN A 12 15.77 -53.54 17.71
C GLN A 12 16.10 -52.24 18.44
N LEU A 13 17.16 -52.23 19.26
CA LEU A 13 17.61 -51.02 19.95
C LEU A 13 18.02 -49.91 18.96
N TRP A 14 18.72 -50.28 17.87
CA TRP A 14 19.14 -49.34 16.84
C TRP A 14 17.94 -48.70 16.10
N PHE A 15 16.90 -49.48 15.79
CA PHE A 15 15.68 -48.95 15.19
C PHE A 15 14.91 -48.02 16.14
N ILE A 16 14.84 -48.33 17.43
CA ILE A 16 14.19 -47.48 18.44
C ILE A 16 14.94 -46.15 18.60
N ILE A 17 16.26 -46.20 18.72
CA ILE A 17 17.10 -44.99 18.84
C ILE A 17 16.97 -44.11 17.59
N LYS A 18 17.02 -44.69 16.38
CA LYS A 18 16.77 -43.93 15.14
C LYS A 18 15.38 -43.28 15.11
N ARG A 19 14.34 -43.97 15.59
CA ARG A 19 12.97 -43.45 15.62
C ARG A 19 12.83 -42.27 16.59
N LEU A 20 13.46 -42.34 17.75
CA LEU A 20 13.43 -41.26 18.75
C LEU A 20 14.25 -40.04 18.32
N LEU A 21 15.42 -40.24 17.71
CA LEU A 21 16.24 -39.15 17.16
C LEU A 21 15.51 -38.45 16.00
N PHE A 22 14.82 -39.19 15.13
CA PHE A 22 14.03 -38.62 14.03
C PHE A 22 12.82 -37.81 14.55
N GLN A 23 12.15 -38.25 15.61
CA GLN A 23 11.05 -37.51 16.24
C GLN A 23 11.51 -36.19 16.88
N SER A 24 12.68 -36.18 17.54
CA SER A 24 13.24 -34.97 18.16
C SER A 24 13.58 -33.88 17.12
N HIS A 25 14.18 -34.26 15.98
CA HIS A 25 14.46 -33.34 14.89
C HIS A 25 13.20 -32.80 14.20
N TYR A 26 12.16 -33.63 14.05
CA TYR A 26 10.88 -33.22 13.45
C TYR A 26 10.13 -32.17 14.29
N ILE A 27 10.10 -32.33 15.61
CA ILE A 27 9.44 -31.38 16.54
C ILE A 27 10.17 -30.02 16.54
N ASN A 28 11.50 -30.03 16.50
CA ASN A 28 12.31 -28.81 16.48
C ASN A 28 12.13 -28.01 15.16
N MET A 29 12.02 -28.70 14.01
CA MET A 29 11.70 -28.05 12.73
C MET A 29 10.29 -27.47 12.71
N ARG A 30 9.29 -28.20 13.25
CA ARG A 30 7.90 -27.72 13.31
C ARG A 30 7.75 -26.47 14.18
N ASN A 31 8.41 -26.42 15.34
CA ASN A 31 8.34 -25.26 16.25
C ASN A 31 9.05 -24.03 15.67
N LYS A 32 10.16 -24.21 14.93
CA LYS A 32 10.84 -23.12 14.22
C LYS A 32 10.01 -22.56 13.06
N CYS A 33 9.35 -23.42 12.28
CA CYS A 33 8.45 -22.98 11.22
C CYS A 33 7.21 -22.25 11.76
N LEU A 34 6.60 -22.74 12.84
CA LEU A 34 5.47 -22.07 13.51
C LEU A 34 5.87 -20.69 14.06
N SER A 35 7.05 -20.58 14.67
CA SER A 35 7.57 -19.30 15.16
C SER A 35 7.84 -18.31 14.03
N PHE A 36 8.33 -18.76 12.87
CA PHE A 36 8.58 -17.90 11.71
C PHE A 36 7.27 -17.45 11.04
N ALA A 37 6.27 -18.34 10.96
CA ALA A 37 4.94 -18.00 10.44
C ALA A 37 4.19 -16.99 11.32
N LEU A 38 4.32 -17.07 12.65
CA LEU A 38 3.78 -16.09 13.60
C LEU A 38 4.44 -14.71 13.48
N LEU A 39 5.75 -14.65 13.19
CA LEU A 39 6.49 -13.39 12.99
C LEU A 39 6.14 -12.68 11.68
N CYS A 40 5.73 -13.41 10.64
CA CYS A 40 5.28 -12.81 9.38
C CYS A 40 3.87 -12.19 9.45
N LEU A 41 3.03 -12.62 10.41
CA LEU A 41 1.66 -12.08 10.58
C LEU A 41 1.63 -10.71 11.26
N THR A 42 2.72 -10.26 11.89
CA THR A 42 2.76 -8.98 12.62
C THR A 42 3.29 -7.80 11.79
N PHE A 43 3.83 -8.03 10.60
CA PHE A 43 4.14 -6.95 9.65
C PHE A 43 2.93 -6.69 8.75
N GLY A 44 1.81 -6.33 9.37
CA GLY A 44 0.72 -5.67 8.66
C GLY A 44 1.28 -4.42 8.00
N THR A 45 1.19 -4.35 6.68
CA THR A 45 1.69 -3.23 5.88
C THR A 45 1.00 -1.94 6.33
N ILE A 46 1.67 -1.14 7.16
CA ILE A 46 1.28 0.25 7.42
C ILE A 46 1.67 1.03 6.16
N GLY A 47 0.90 0.85 5.09
CA GLY A 47 1.03 1.68 3.91
C GLY A 47 0.52 3.07 4.25
N ALA A 48 1.23 4.12 3.82
CA ALA A 48 0.75 5.50 3.93
C ALA A 48 -0.71 5.57 3.44
N GLN A 49 -1.64 5.78 4.37
CA GLN A 49 -3.02 6.10 4.07
C GLN A 49 -3.12 7.62 4.17
N VAL A 50 -3.55 8.24 3.08
CA VAL A 50 -3.86 9.66 3.08
C VAL A 50 -5.11 9.87 3.92
N ASP A 51 -5.05 10.83 4.83
CA ASP A 51 -6.13 11.09 5.78
C ASP A 51 -7.44 11.51 5.08
N GLU A 52 -8.57 11.29 5.74
CA GLU A 52 -9.89 11.59 5.18
C GLU A 52 -10.09 13.09 4.89
N LYS A 53 -9.51 13.99 5.69
CA LYS A 53 -9.57 15.44 5.45
C LYS A 53 -8.82 15.79 4.16
N CYS A 54 -7.69 15.15 3.91
CA CYS A 54 -6.95 15.34 2.68
C CYS A 54 -7.71 14.83 1.47
N LEU A 55 -8.32 13.64 1.56
CA LEU A 55 -9.23 13.14 0.52
C LEU A 55 -10.43 14.09 0.31
N SER A 56 -10.99 14.65 1.38
CA SER A 56 -12.07 15.64 1.28
C SER A 56 -11.59 16.91 0.57
N CYS A 57 -10.39 17.41 0.89
CA CYS A 57 -9.80 18.53 0.18
C CYS A 57 -9.58 18.22 -1.30
N LEU A 58 -9.03 17.06 -1.64
CA LEU A 58 -8.78 16.69 -3.03
C LEU A 58 -10.06 16.69 -3.86
N ARG A 59 -11.17 16.22 -3.27
CA ARG A 59 -12.49 16.28 -3.92
C ARG A 59 -12.95 17.72 -4.16
N GLN A 60 -12.76 18.61 -3.18
CA GLN A 60 -13.09 20.04 -3.33
C GLN A 60 -12.20 20.72 -4.38
N TYR A 61 -10.91 20.37 -4.40
CA TYR A 61 -9.93 20.89 -5.34
C TYR A 61 -10.27 20.55 -6.79
N GLU A 62 -10.63 19.29 -7.04
CA GLU A 62 -11.06 18.82 -8.36
C GLU A 62 -12.46 19.34 -8.75
N ASN A 63 -13.27 19.72 -7.76
CA ASN A 63 -14.61 20.32 -7.92
C ASN A 63 -15.51 19.56 -8.91
N GLY A 64 -15.40 18.23 -8.93
CA GLY A 64 -16.05 17.37 -9.90
C GLY A 64 -17.39 16.80 -9.41
N PRO A 65 -18.48 16.88 -10.20
CA PRO A 65 -19.65 16.04 -9.96
C PRO A 65 -19.29 14.56 -9.95
N ARG A 66 -19.91 13.76 -9.06
CA ARG A 66 -19.57 12.34 -8.84
C ARG A 66 -19.53 11.50 -10.12
N ASN A 67 -20.43 11.78 -11.06
CA ASN A 67 -20.59 10.99 -12.29
C ASN A 67 -20.11 11.74 -13.54
N SER A 68 -19.19 12.70 -13.38
CA SER A 68 -18.71 13.50 -14.50
C SER A 68 -17.35 13.04 -14.98
N CYS A 69 -17.25 12.84 -16.29
CA CYS A 69 -16.00 12.70 -17.01
C CYS A 69 -15.65 14.03 -17.68
N SER A 70 -14.41 14.47 -17.53
CA SER A 70 -13.84 15.56 -18.31
C SER A 70 -12.99 14.95 -19.41
N HIS A 71 -13.34 15.26 -20.66
CA HIS A 71 -12.54 14.90 -21.81
C HIS A 71 -11.63 16.09 -22.15
N ASN A 72 -10.33 15.85 -22.11
CA ASN A 72 -9.36 16.84 -22.56
C ASN A 72 -8.37 16.14 -23.49
N PHE A 73 -8.13 16.73 -24.66
CA PHE A 73 -7.29 16.12 -25.72
C PHE A 73 -5.83 15.91 -25.26
N ILE A 74 -5.40 16.62 -24.22
CA ILE A 74 -4.01 16.61 -23.72
C ILE A 74 -3.83 15.65 -22.53
N THR A 75 -4.75 15.62 -21.56
CA THR A 75 -4.54 14.89 -20.29
C THR A 75 -5.13 13.47 -20.26
N LYS A 76 -5.74 13.04 -21.38
CA LYS A 76 -6.67 11.88 -21.43
C LYS A 76 -7.88 12.11 -20.51
N THR A 77 -8.96 11.37 -20.75
CA THR A 77 -10.22 11.52 -20.01
C THR A 77 -10.03 11.24 -18.52
N SER A 78 -10.57 12.12 -17.66
CA SER A 78 -10.57 11.96 -16.20
C SER A 78 -12.01 11.92 -15.66
N CYS A 79 -12.31 10.98 -14.75
CA CYS A 79 -13.67 10.73 -14.30
C CYS A 79 -13.80 10.70 -12.78
N GLY A 80 -15.02 10.90 -12.29
CA GLY A 80 -15.38 10.67 -10.90
C GLY A 80 -15.11 11.85 -9.97
N ILE A 81 -15.38 11.63 -8.68
CA ILE A 81 -15.21 12.61 -7.59
C ILE A 81 -13.79 13.14 -7.43
N TYR A 82 -12.79 12.39 -7.88
CA TYR A 82 -11.38 12.76 -7.79
C TYR A 82 -10.75 12.98 -9.16
N LYS A 83 -11.53 13.04 -10.25
CA LYS A 83 -10.98 13.20 -11.63
C LYS A 83 -9.80 12.25 -11.91
N ILE A 84 -10.00 10.97 -11.62
CA ILE A 84 -9.01 9.92 -11.88
C ILE A 84 -9.00 9.62 -13.38
N SER A 85 -7.83 9.73 -14.01
CA SER A 85 -7.62 9.34 -15.40
C SER A 85 -7.38 7.84 -15.53
N GLU A 86 -7.60 7.27 -16.71
CA GLU A 86 -7.31 5.84 -16.95
C GLU A 86 -5.85 5.46 -16.66
N PRO A 87 -4.82 6.24 -17.09
CA PRO A 87 -3.43 5.96 -16.71
C PRO A 87 -3.20 5.97 -15.20
N PHE A 88 -3.85 6.89 -14.47
CA PHE A 88 -3.77 6.93 -13.01
C PHE A 88 -4.36 5.64 -12.40
N TRP A 89 -5.52 5.21 -12.88
CA TRP A 89 -6.15 3.95 -12.45
C TRP A 89 -5.30 2.71 -12.76
N VAL A 90 -4.64 2.68 -13.91
CA VAL A 90 -3.66 1.62 -14.23
C VAL A 90 -2.48 1.66 -13.26
N ALA A 91 -1.96 2.86 -12.96
CA ALA A 91 -0.83 3.01 -12.06
C ALA A 91 -1.17 2.66 -10.59
N CYS A 92 -2.43 2.80 -10.18
CA CYS A 92 -2.90 2.39 -8.86
C CYS A 92 -3.25 0.89 -8.74
N GLY A 93 -3.04 0.10 -9.81
CA GLY A 93 -3.21 -1.35 -9.78
C GLY A 93 -4.56 -1.85 -10.29
N ARG A 94 -5.32 -1.02 -11.02
CA ARG A 94 -6.60 -1.39 -11.64
C ARG A 94 -7.67 -1.94 -10.67
N PRO A 95 -7.94 -1.29 -9.52
CA PRO A 95 -8.97 -1.77 -8.58
C PRO A 95 -10.38 -1.70 -9.19
N GLY A 96 -11.27 -2.59 -8.74
CA GLY A 96 -12.63 -2.73 -9.25
C GLY A 96 -12.70 -3.46 -10.60
N TYR A 97 -13.87 -3.43 -11.23
CA TYR A 97 -14.10 -4.14 -12.51
C TYR A 97 -13.60 -3.38 -13.73
N SER A 98 -13.66 -2.04 -13.69
CA SER A 98 -13.22 -1.16 -14.77
C SER A 98 -12.86 0.21 -14.22
N TRP A 99 -12.11 0.99 -14.99
CA TRP A 99 -11.80 2.38 -14.66
C TRP A 99 -13.08 3.17 -14.38
N GLY A 100 -14.05 3.15 -15.30
CA GLY A 100 -15.32 3.87 -15.14
C GLY A 100 -16.05 3.51 -13.85
N HIS A 101 -16.22 2.21 -13.58
CA HIS A 101 -16.83 1.71 -12.35
C HIS A 101 -16.10 2.21 -11.11
N CYS A 102 -14.77 2.10 -11.09
CA CYS A 102 -13.98 2.51 -9.94
C CYS A 102 -14.10 4.01 -9.66
N THR A 103 -14.11 4.85 -10.71
CA THR A 103 -14.21 6.31 -10.54
C THR A 103 -15.56 6.80 -10.02
N THR A 104 -16.63 6.01 -10.21
CA THR A 104 -17.96 6.32 -9.65
C THR A 104 -18.16 5.78 -8.24
N ASP A 105 -17.37 4.80 -7.82
CA ASP A 105 -17.41 4.24 -6.47
C ASP A 105 -16.43 4.98 -5.54
N SER A 106 -16.94 5.59 -4.47
CA SER A 106 -16.13 6.42 -3.58
C SER A 106 -15.04 5.62 -2.85
N LYS A 107 -15.30 4.35 -2.53
CA LYS A 107 -14.34 3.49 -1.84
C LYS A 107 -13.23 3.04 -2.79
N CYS A 108 -13.58 2.53 -3.96
CA CYS A 108 -12.63 2.11 -4.99
C CYS A 108 -11.73 3.27 -5.40
N SER A 109 -12.31 4.46 -5.60
CA SER A 109 -11.53 5.65 -5.93
C SER A 109 -10.56 6.03 -4.81
N ALA A 110 -10.97 6.00 -3.54
CA ALA A 110 -10.08 6.29 -2.41
C ALA A 110 -8.97 5.25 -2.25
N ASP A 111 -9.30 3.97 -2.43
CA ASP A 111 -8.33 2.87 -2.40
C ASP A 111 -7.31 3.02 -3.54
N CYS A 112 -7.76 3.43 -4.73
CA CYS A 112 -6.89 3.75 -5.87
C CYS A 112 -5.96 4.94 -5.58
N LEU A 113 -6.48 6.04 -5.02
CA LEU A 113 -5.65 7.19 -4.60
C LEU A 113 -4.56 6.75 -3.63
N ASN A 114 -4.93 6.01 -2.57
CA ASN A 114 -3.98 5.51 -1.59
C ASN A 114 -2.91 4.59 -2.23
N ALA A 115 -3.31 3.69 -3.12
CA ALA A 115 -2.35 2.83 -3.82
C ALA A 115 -1.40 3.62 -4.73
N TYR A 116 -1.91 4.62 -5.45
CA TYR A 116 -1.11 5.50 -6.29
C TYR A 116 -0.14 6.35 -5.46
N PHE A 117 -0.61 6.96 -4.38
CA PHE A 117 0.22 7.77 -3.49
C PHE A 117 1.31 6.93 -2.83
N ARG A 118 1.01 5.72 -2.36
CA ARG A 118 2.04 4.79 -1.87
C ARG A 118 3.08 4.46 -2.93
N ARG A 119 2.65 4.25 -4.18
CA ARG A 119 3.55 3.92 -5.30
C ARG A 119 4.54 5.06 -5.62
N TYR A 120 4.09 6.31 -5.54
CA TYR A 120 4.90 7.46 -5.97
C TYR A 120 5.38 8.38 -4.83
N ALA A 121 5.05 8.09 -3.57
CA ALA A 121 5.44 8.88 -2.40
C ALA A 121 6.96 9.08 -2.34
N SER A 122 7.76 8.02 -2.50
CA SER A 122 9.23 8.13 -2.47
C SER A 122 9.78 9.03 -3.59
N ARG A 123 9.17 9.00 -4.78
CA ARG A 123 9.55 9.88 -5.90
C ARG A 123 9.24 11.35 -5.56
N CYS A 124 8.04 11.60 -5.05
CA CYS A 124 7.61 12.93 -4.62
C CYS A 124 8.53 13.49 -3.51
N ALA A 125 8.83 12.68 -2.50
CA ALA A 125 9.75 12.98 -1.40
C ALA A 125 11.15 13.35 -1.91
N ASN A 126 11.70 12.58 -2.86
CA ASN A 126 13.00 12.85 -3.49
C ASN A 126 13.06 14.17 -4.28
N MET A 127 11.94 14.57 -4.90
CA MET A 127 11.83 15.87 -5.59
C MET A 127 11.79 17.03 -4.62
N LEU A 128 11.06 16.87 -3.51
CA LEU A 128 10.89 17.89 -2.47
C LEU A 128 12.04 17.93 -1.45
N LYS A 129 13.00 17.00 -1.53
CA LYS A 129 14.15 16.89 -0.61
C LYS A 129 13.74 16.74 0.86
N LYS A 130 12.71 15.94 1.11
CA LYS A 130 12.22 15.60 2.46
C LYS A 130 11.83 14.12 2.57
N PRO A 131 11.82 13.51 3.76
CA PRO A 131 11.40 12.12 3.92
C PRO A 131 9.91 11.91 3.60
N VAL A 132 9.54 10.67 3.26
CA VAL A 132 8.13 10.31 2.96
C VAL A 132 7.20 10.63 4.13
N SER A 133 7.69 10.53 5.36
CA SER A 133 6.95 10.86 6.59
C SER A 133 6.56 12.33 6.70
N GLU A 134 7.24 13.22 5.98
CA GLU A 134 6.96 14.67 5.96
C GLU A 134 6.10 15.10 4.76
N LEU A 135 5.62 14.15 3.94
CA LEU A 135 4.67 14.47 2.87
C LEU A 135 3.34 14.94 3.48
N THR A 136 2.91 16.12 3.06
CA THR A 136 1.68 16.77 3.48
C THR A 136 0.56 16.51 2.48
N CYS A 137 -0.68 16.86 2.83
CA CYS A 137 -1.78 16.80 1.88
C CYS A 137 -1.53 17.64 0.61
N ALA A 138 -0.88 18.80 0.75
CA ALA A 138 -0.52 19.64 -0.39
C ALA A 138 0.36 18.89 -1.40
N ASP A 139 1.29 18.06 -0.90
CA ASP A 139 2.16 17.25 -1.73
C ASP A 139 1.38 16.12 -2.43
N TYR A 140 0.43 15.49 -1.75
CA TYR A 140 -0.45 14.49 -2.36
C TYR A 140 -1.39 15.09 -3.41
N VAL A 141 -1.87 16.32 -3.23
CA VAL A 141 -2.64 17.05 -4.25
C VAL A 141 -1.78 17.32 -5.49
N ARG A 142 -0.49 17.66 -5.33
CA ARG A 142 0.44 17.77 -6.46
C ARG A 142 0.64 16.42 -7.14
N LEU A 143 0.88 15.37 -6.35
CA LEU A 143 1.12 14.02 -6.83
C LEU A 143 -0.09 13.44 -7.58
N HIS A 144 -1.30 13.85 -7.21
CA HIS A 144 -2.55 13.47 -7.88
C HIS A 144 -2.56 13.85 -9.37
N HIS A 145 -1.84 14.90 -9.75
CA HIS A 145 -1.74 15.37 -11.14
C HIS A 145 -0.64 14.67 -11.95
N GLY A 146 0.11 13.75 -11.34
CA GLY A 146 1.07 12.91 -12.03
C GLY A 146 2.32 12.60 -11.19
N PRO A 147 3.14 11.61 -11.59
CA PRO A 147 4.33 11.20 -10.84
C PRO A 147 5.36 12.30 -10.63
N ASP A 148 5.37 13.31 -11.52
CA ASP A 148 6.24 14.49 -11.48
C ASP A 148 5.57 15.72 -10.87
N GLY A 149 4.33 15.58 -10.38
CA GLY A 149 3.53 16.63 -9.75
C GLY A 149 4.30 17.43 -8.70
N CYS A 150 5.06 16.73 -7.86
CA CYS A 150 5.80 17.33 -6.74
C CYS A 150 7.01 18.16 -7.16
N GLY A 151 7.54 17.97 -8.37
CA GLY A 151 8.65 18.77 -8.90
C GLY A 151 8.20 20.10 -9.51
N MET A 152 6.89 20.32 -9.68
CA MET A 152 6.35 21.54 -10.27
C MET A 152 6.07 22.61 -9.19
N SER A 153 6.39 23.86 -9.52
CA SER A 153 6.04 25.01 -8.68
C SER A 153 4.52 25.05 -8.42
N ALA A 154 4.12 25.31 -7.17
CA ALA A 154 2.69 25.43 -6.86
C ALA A 154 2.13 26.64 -7.58
N SER A 155 1.05 26.44 -8.33
CA SER A 155 0.31 27.56 -8.89
C SER A 155 -0.42 28.33 -7.78
N LEU A 156 -0.72 29.61 -8.01
CA LEU A 156 -1.56 30.39 -7.09
C LEU A 156 -2.93 29.71 -6.85
N ARG A 157 -3.48 29.04 -7.87
CA ARG A 157 -4.71 28.24 -7.74
C ARG A 157 -4.53 27.08 -6.77
N HIS A 158 -3.43 26.34 -6.90
CA HIS A 158 -3.09 25.24 -6.00
C HIS A 158 -3.01 25.71 -4.56
N SER A 159 -2.21 26.76 -4.29
CA SER A 159 -2.05 27.29 -2.94
C SER A 159 -3.36 27.80 -2.34
N ARG A 160 -4.18 28.56 -3.09
CA ARG A 160 -5.47 29.07 -2.59
C ARG A 160 -6.45 27.94 -2.27
N ALA A 161 -6.56 26.95 -3.14
CA ALA A 161 -7.52 25.86 -2.98
C ALA A 161 -7.15 24.92 -1.81
N ILE A 162 -5.85 24.65 -1.62
CA ILE A 162 -5.36 23.92 -0.45
C ILE A 162 -5.59 24.72 0.82
N THR A 163 -5.26 26.01 0.84
CA THR A 163 -5.49 26.84 2.02
C THR A 163 -6.97 26.89 2.40
N SER A 164 -7.92 26.90 1.44
CA SER A 164 -9.35 26.93 1.77
C SER A 164 -9.90 25.63 2.37
N CYS A 165 -9.38 24.46 2.00
CA CYS A 165 -9.88 23.15 2.45
C CYS A 165 -9.09 22.57 3.64
N LEU A 166 -7.82 22.97 3.82
CA LEU A 166 -6.92 22.45 4.85
C LEU A 166 -6.74 23.42 6.03
N TRP A 167 -7.43 24.57 6.05
CA TRP A 167 -7.46 25.43 7.23
C TRP A 167 -8.47 24.89 8.27
N PRO A 168 -8.07 24.59 9.53
CA PRO A 168 -6.85 24.97 10.25
C PRO A 168 -5.85 23.80 10.47
N ALA A 169 -5.85 22.74 9.65
CA ALA A 169 -5.02 21.55 9.84
C ALA A 169 -3.50 21.79 9.68
N ASN A 170 -3.10 22.90 9.06
CA ASN A 170 -1.69 23.27 8.88
C ASN A 170 -1.05 23.90 10.14
N MET A 171 -1.77 23.96 11.27
CA MET A 171 -1.26 24.52 12.54
C MET A 171 -0.73 23.46 13.52
N PHE A 172 -0.83 22.15 13.22
CA PHE A 172 -0.52 21.07 14.18
C PHE A 172 0.38 19.93 13.66
N SER A 173 1.11 20.11 12.56
CA SER A 173 2.19 19.19 12.19
C SER A 173 3.54 19.84 12.51
N SER A 174 3.89 19.80 13.80
CA SER A 174 5.24 20.01 14.33
C SER A 174 5.99 18.69 14.39
#